data_AF-A0A925FCK3-F1
#
_entry.id   AF-A0A925FCK3-F1
#
_cell.length_a   1.000
_cell.length_b   1.000
_cell.length_c   1.000
_cell.angle_alpha   90.00
_cell.angle_beta   90.00
_cell.angle_gamma   90.00
#
_symmetry.space_group_name_H-M   'P 1'
#
loop_
_entity.id
_entity.type
_entity.pdbx_description
1 polymer ?
#
loop_
_entity_poly.entity_id
_entity_poly.type
_entity_poly.pdbx_seq_one_letter_code
_entity_poly.pdbx_strand_id
1 'polypeptide(L)'
;MKNHLSYWKTSLVFGMLALAGCIKNDPQPSGTQKLEENEAQIKAHIAAQGLTVQRTTDGVYYAIVKTGTGSPRKVLEGEQVTIHYVLSRLDGTKID
;
A
#
# COMPACT_ATOMS: atom_id res chain seq x y z
N MET A 1 -65.26 18.76 10.55
CA MET A 1 -64.50 20.02 10.32
C MET A 1 -63.81 20.39 11.62
N LYS A 2 -62.52 20.78 11.58
CA LYS A 2 -61.52 20.83 12.70
C LYS A 2 -60.82 19.45 12.85
N ASN A 3 -59.52 19.25 12.64
CA ASN A 3 -58.36 20.10 12.95
C ASN A 3 -57.13 19.84 12.03
N HIS A 4 -56.70 20.89 11.34
CA HIS A 4 -55.46 21.06 10.57
C HIS A 4 -54.28 21.49 11.48
N LEU A 5 -54.11 20.88 12.67
CA LEU A 5 -53.21 21.49 13.68
C LEU A 5 -52.31 20.51 14.46
N SER A 6 -51.80 19.46 13.81
CA SER A 6 -50.67 18.71 14.37
C SER A 6 -49.73 18.10 13.33
N TYR A 7 -49.74 18.59 12.09
CA TYR A 7 -48.76 18.18 11.05
C TYR A 7 -47.53 19.11 11.00
N TRP A 8 -47.54 20.23 11.73
CA TRP A 8 -46.36 21.10 11.90
C TRP A 8 -45.24 20.42 12.68
N LYS A 9 -45.56 19.57 13.67
CA LYS A 9 -44.54 18.95 14.53
C LYS A 9 -43.79 17.81 13.85
N THR A 10 -44.37 17.20 12.83
CA THR A 10 -43.80 16.01 12.18
C THR A 10 -42.89 16.33 10.99
N SER A 11 -42.85 17.59 10.52
CA SER A 11 -42.05 17.97 9.35
C SER A 11 -40.59 18.30 9.64
N LEU A 12 -40.16 18.40 10.91
CA LEU A 12 -38.80 18.84 11.25
C LEU A 12 -37.86 17.69 11.68
N VAL A 13 -38.39 16.50 11.94
CA VAL A 13 -37.61 15.36 12.47
C VAL A 13 -37.02 14.46 11.37
N PHE A 14 -37.57 14.48 10.15
CA PHE A 14 -37.08 13.60 9.06
C PHE A 14 -35.98 14.24 8.19
N GLY A 15 -35.71 15.53 8.35
CA GLY A 15 -34.70 16.26 7.55
C GLY A 15 -33.28 16.24 8.11
N MET A 16 -33.06 15.73 9.33
CA MET A 16 -31.76 15.79 10.01
C MET A 16 -30.97 14.47 10.02
N LEU A 17 -31.46 13.44 9.30
CA LEU A 17 -30.80 12.13 9.19
C LEU A 17 -30.11 11.90 7.83
N ALA A 18 -29.74 12.97 7.11
CA ALA A 18 -29.11 12.89 5.79
C ALA A 18 -27.70 13.51 5.71
N LEU A 19 -27.10 13.89 6.84
CA LEU A 19 -25.73 14.44 6.91
C LEU A 19 -24.72 13.51 7.58
N ALA A 20 -25.02 12.22 7.76
CA ALA A 20 -23.99 11.21 7.97
C ALA A 20 -23.26 10.93 6.64
N GLY A 21 -22.81 11.99 5.95
CA GLY A 21 -21.77 11.87 4.94
C GLY A 21 -20.55 11.29 5.65
N CYS A 22 -20.07 10.16 5.16
CA CYS A 22 -18.94 9.46 5.73
C CYS A 22 -17.73 10.41 5.80
N ILE A 23 -17.46 10.98 6.98
CA ILE A 23 -16.10 11.39 7.31
C ILE A 23 -15.35 10.07 7.50
N LYS A 24 -14.76 9.56 6.42
CA LYS A 24 -13.73 8.55 6.52
C LYS A 24 -12.56 9.26 7.21
N ASN A 25 -12.58 9.25 8.53
CA ASN A 25 -11.39 9.43 9.33
C ASN A 25 -10.54 8.19 9.05
N ASP A 26 -9.93 8.11 7.86
CA ASP A 26 -8.93 7.11 7.58
C ASP A 26 -7.78 7.44 8.53
N PRO A 27 -7.54 6.63 9.59
CA PRO A 27 -6.33 6.78 10.37
C PRO A 27 -5.23 6.48 9.36
N GLN A 28 -4.55 7.52 8.86
CA GLN A 28 -3.39 7.32 8.00
C GLN A 28 -2.43 6.46 8.82
N PRO A 29 -2.11 5.24 8.36
CA PRO A 29 -1.20 4.39 9.11
C PRO A 29 0.10 5.17 9.25
N SER A 30 0.62 5.25 10.47
CA SER A 30 1.92 5.90 10.69
C SER A 30 2.97 5.20 9.81
N GLY A 31 4.02 5.92 9.40
CA GLY A 31 5.08 5.31 8.59
C GLY A 31 5.62 4.02 9.19
N THR A 32 5.67 3.93 10.53
CA THR A 32 6.04 2.73 11.28
C THR A 32 5.07 1.56 11.07
N GLN A 33 3.76 1.78 11.13
CA GLN A 33 2.77 0.72 10.85
C GLN A 33 2.93 0.20 9.42
N LYS A 34 3.16 1.10 8.46
CA LYS A 34 3.32 0.67 7.06
C LYS A 34 4.60 -0.13 6.83
N LEU A 35 5.68 0.22 7.52
CA LEU A 35 6.93 -0.56 7.51
C LEU A 35 6.71 -1.98 8.01
N GLU A 36 6.00 -2.15 9.14
CA GLU A 36 5.70 -3.47 9.72
C GLU A 36 4.79 -4.31 8.81
N GLU A 37 3.75 -3.71 8.25
CA GLU A 37 2.86 -4.36 7.28
C GLU A 37 3.63 -4.83 6.04
N ASN A 38 4.46 -3.95 5.46
CA ASN A 38 5.22 -4.26 4.26
C ASN A 38 6.23 -5.40 4.52
N GLU A 39 6.93 -5.36 5.65
CA GLU A 39 7.88 -6.41 6.06
C GLU A 39 7.17 -7.76 6.21
N ALA A 40 5.97 -7.79 6.83
CA ALA A 40 5.17 -8.99 6.96
C ALA A 40 4.72 -9.54 5.60
N GLN A 41 4.24 -8.67 4.70
CA GLN A 41 3.79 -9.05 3.37
C GLN A 41 4.94 -9.60 2.51
N ILE A 42 6.13 -8.98 2.58
CA ILE A 42 7.32 -9.43 1.86
C ILE A 42 7.74 -10.82 2.36
N LYS A 43 7.80 -11.04 3.68
CA LYS A 43 8.13 -12.36 4.26
C LYS A 43 7.14 -13.44 3.85
N ALA A 44 5.85 -13.12 3.89
CA ALA A 44 4.81 -14.05 3.45
C ALA A 44 4.97 -14.42 1.97
N HIS A 45 5.25 -13.44 1.11
CA HIS A 45 5.49 -13.69 -0.31
C HIS A 45 6.74 -14.54 -0.56
N ILE A 46 7.86 -14.25 0.12
CA ILE A 46 9.10 -15.04 0.06
C ILE A 46 8.81 -16.51 0.43
N ALA A 47 8.10 -16.74 1.53
CA ALA A 47 7.76 -18.09 1.99
C ALA A 47 6.81 -18.80 1.02
N ALA A 48 5.75 -18.13 0.57
CA ALA A 48 4.76 -18.69 -0.34
C ALA A 48 5.34 -19.06 -1.71
N GLN A 49 6.33 -18.31 -2.19
CA GLN A 49 7.02 -18.54 -3.46
C GLN A 49 8.29 -19.40 -3.31
N GLY A 50 8.67 -19.81 -2.09
CA GLY A 50 9.87 -20.60 -1.84
C GLY A 50 11.18 -19.89 -2.23
N LEU A 51 11.23 -18.56 -2.12
CA LEU A 51 12.39 -17.77 -2.56
C LEU A 51 13.54 -17.85 -1.55
N THR A 52 14.76 -17.98 -2.07
CA THR A 52 15.99 -17.81 -1.28
C THR A 52 16.53 -16.41 -1.52
N VAL A 53 16.54 -15.57 -0.49
CA VAL A 53 16.88 -14.14 -0.59
C VAL A 53 17.87 -13.71 0.50
N GLN A 54 18.53 -12.59 0.25
CA GLN A 54 19.33 -11.84 1.22
C GLN A 54 18.64 -10.52 1.56
N ARG A 55 18.91 -9.94 2.74
CA ARG A 55 18.35 -8.66 3.18
C ARG A 55 19.47 -7.65 3.43
N THR A 56 19.33 -6.44 2.92
CA THR A 56 20.26 -5.33 3.24
C THR A 56 19.99 -4.77 4.63
N THR A 57 20.91 -3.96 5.16
CA THR A 57 20.73 -3.24 6.43
C THR A 57 19.49 -2.35 6.41
N ASP A 58 19.19 -1.77 5.25
CA ASP A 58 18.11 -0.80 5.06
C ASP A 58 16.78 -1.48 4.69
N GLY A 59 16.77 -2.82 4.62
CA GLY A 59 15.56 -3.63 4.52
C GLY A 59 15.13 -4.06 3.12
N VAL A 60 16.00 -3.91 2.12
CA VAL A 60 15.74 -4.41 0.76
C VAL A 60 16.06 -5.90 0.70
N TYR A 61 15.09 -6.71 0.24
CA TYR A 61 15.29 -8.12 -0.06
C TYR A 61 15.71 -8.31 -1.52
N TYR A 62 16.73 -9.13 -1.76
CA TYR A 62 17.21 -9.41 -3.11
C TYR A 62 17.73 -10.84 -3.26
N ALA A 63 17.73 -11.35 -4.48
CA ALA A 63 18.39 -12.59 -4.86
C ALA A 63 19.23 -12.37 -6.11
N ILE A 64 20.48 -12.80 -6.08
CA ILE A 64 21.33 -12.82 -7.27
C ILE A 64 21.08 -14.15 -7.98
N VAL A 65 20.21 -14.13 -8.99
CA VAL A 65 19.85 -15.32 -9.78
C VAL A 65 20.93 -15.72 -10.78
N LYS A 66 21.73 -14.74 -11.25
CA LYS A 66 22.85 -14.95 -12.16
C LYS A 66 23.91 -13.89 -11.92
N THR A 67 25.13 -14.32 -11.60
CA THR A 67 26.29 -13.43 -11.48
C THR A 67 26.75 -13.00 -12.86
N GLY A 68 26.97 -11.71 -13.06
CA GLY A 68 27.55 -11.17 -14.29
C GLY A 68 29.02 -11.55 -14.45
N THR A 69 29.51 -11.60 -15.70
CA THR A 69 30.92 -11.86 -16.03
C THR A 69 31.73 -10.58 -16.26
N GLY A 70 31.12 -9.42 -16.00
CA GLY A 70 31.76 -8.12 -16.15
C GLY A 70 32.80 -7.83 -15.06
N SER A 71 33.37 -6.62 -15.12
CA SER A 71 34.30 -6.14 -14.09
C SER A 71 33.70 -6.31 -12.69
N PRO A 72 34.48 -6.78 -11.70
CA PRO A 72 34.01 -6.92 -10.32
C PRO A 72 33.79 -5.58 -9.60
N ARG A 73 34.04 -4.46 -10.29
CA ARG A 73 33.84 -3.12 -9.76
C ARG A 73 32.36 -2.88 -9.47
N LYS A 74 32.07 -2.38 -8.26
CA LYS A 74 30.74 -1.89 -7.90
C LYS A 74 30.47 -0.54 -8.57
N VAL A 75 29.20 -0.31 -8.93
CA VAL A 75 28.73 1.00 -9.40
C VAL A 75 28.85 2.01 -8.26
N LEU A 76 29.30 3.22 -8.58
CA LEU A 76 29.43 4.33 -7.63
C LEU A 76 28.27 5.32 -7.77
N GLU A 77 28.02 6.10 -6.73
CA GLU A 77 27.04 7.18 -6.79
C GLU A 77 27.37 8.17 -7.91
N GLY A 78 26.35 8.60 -8.65
CA GLY A 78 26.50 9.51 -9.79
C GLY A 78 26.81 8.83 -11.13
N GLU A 79 27.06 7.52 -11.16
CA GLU A 79 27.25 6.79 -12.41
C GLU A 79 25.93 6.41 -13.08
N GLN A 80 25.92 6.37 -14.41
CA GLN A 80 24.77 5.90 -15.17
C GLN A 80 24.85 4.39 -15.38
N VAL A 81 23.70 3.72 -15.24
CA VAL A 81 23.54 2.30 -15.54
C VAL A 81 22.42 2.11 -16.57
N THR A 82 22.57 1.11 -17.42
CA THR A 82 21.50 0.64 -18.31
C THR A 82 20.90 -0.63 -17.70
N ILE A 83 19.59 -0.65 -17.50
CA ILE A 83 18.87 -1.77 -16.90
C ILE A 83 17.70 -2.21 -17.79
N HIS A 84 17.47 -3.51 -17.83
CA HIS A 84 16.24 -4.09 -18.36
C HIS A 84 15.49 -4.67 -17.16
N TYR A 85 14.31 -4.14 -16.84
CA TYR A 85 13.57 -4.51 -15.65
C TYR A 85 12.09 -4.75 -15.95
N VAL A 86 11.43 -5.40 -14.99
CA VAL A 86 9.98 -5.49 -14.87
C VAL A 86 9.65 -5.09 -13.44
N LEU A 87 8.70 -4.17 -13.27
CA LEU A 87 8.23 -3.76 -11.96
C LEU A 87 6.80 -4.28 -11.75
N SER A 88 6.60 -5.01 -10.66
CA SER A 88 5.28 -5.52 -10.29
C SER A 88 5.03 -5.47 -8.79
N ARG A 89 3.75 -5.43 -8.42
CA ARG A 89 3.30 -5.68 -7.03
C ARG A 89 3.48 -7.15 -6.66
N LEU A 90 3.36 -7.45 -5.37
CA LEU A 90 3.43 -8.83 -4.84
C LEU A 90 2.28 -9.73 -5.33
N ASP A 91 1.20 -9.13 -5.83
CA ASP A 91 0.07 -9.80 -6.47
C ASP A 91 0.29 -10.07 -7.97
N GLY A 92 1.45 -9.68 -8.52
CA GLY A 92 1.81 -9.87 -9.93
C GLY A 92 1.33 -8.76 -10.87
N THR A 93 0.57 -7.77 -10.37
CA THR A 93 0.16 -6.61 -11.19
C THR A 93 1.39 -5.83 -11.65
N LYS A 94 1.60 -5.76 -12.97
CA LYS A 94 2.68 -4.99 -13.59
C LYS A 94 2.41 -3.49 -13.46
N ILE A 95 3.44 -2.74 -13.10
CA ILE A 95 3.41 -1.29 -12.98
C ILE A 95 4.20 -0.65 -14.12
N ASP A 96 5.30 -1.29 -14.51
CA ASP A 96 6.19 -0.91 -15.60
C ASP A 96 6.81 -2.16 -16.24
#